data_AF-A0A2G9T6I8-F1
#
_entry.id   AF-A0A2G9T6I8-F1
#
_cell.length_a   1.000
_cell.length_b   1.000
_cell.length_c   1.000
_cell.angle_alpha   90.00
_cell.angle_beta   90.00
_cell.angle_gamma   90.00
#
_symmetry.space_group_name_H-M   'P 1'
#
loop_
_entity.id
_entity.type
_entity.pdbx_description
1 polymer ?
#
loop_
_entity_poly.entity_id
_entity_poly.type
_entity_poly.pdbx_seq_one_letter_code
_entity_poly.pdbx_strand_id
1 'polypeptide(L)'
;MKEIIIYTFCTIAKFRDINFLRYLRDHFRRAFQEYHKKNKRLPIEVVVYRSGTSEGEFAEVENEANDIRALAEKMTELNGGRPYRPKITIIVAQTNSNYRIMPASMPPANGGRMRASDYNVPSGTCADTGITHPRLREFIMTSQQANIGTSRPTRYTIVVEDKPQMSLTDAEHITHFLSHGHQQSTLPTHVPAVLYAAENLAKRGRAAWKTKL
;
A
#
# COMPACT_ATOMS: atom_id res chain seq x y z
N MET A 1 19.51 9.50 1.95
CA MET A 1 18.37 8.67 2.38
C MET A 1 17.14 9.56 2.37
N LYS A 2 16.29 9.47 1.33
CA LYS A 2 15.06 10.28 1.26
C LYS A 2 14.12 9.74 2.34
N GLU A 3 13.67 10.60 3.25
CA GLU A 3 12.74 10.17 4.29
C GLU A 3 11.34 10.02 3.67
N ILE A 4 10.93 8.78 3.47
CA ILE A 4 9.62 8.41 2.95
C ILE A 4 8.71 8.17 4.16
N ILE A 5 7.67 8.98 4.34
CA ILE A 5 6.56 8.55 5.20
C ILE A 5 5.72 7.59 4.39
N ILE A 6 5.56 6.41 4.94
CA ILE A 6 4.69 5.38 4.40
C ILE A 6 3.45 5.40 5.26
N TYR A 7 2.40 6.06 4.77
CA TYR A 7 1.17 6.25 5.50
C TYR A 7 0.12 5.24 5.06
N THR A 8 -0.56 4.62 6.02
CA THR A 8 -1.78 3.87 5.75
C THR A 8 -2.76 4.16 6.86
N PHE A 9 -4.00 4.46 6.48
CA PHE A 9 -5.10 4.68 7.40
C PHE A 9 -6.25 3.76 7.01
N CYS A 10 -7.07 3.42 8.00
CA CYS A 10 -8.35 2.80 7.79
C CYS A 10 -9.40 3.68 8.44
N THR A 11 -10.37 4.15 7.66
CA THR A 11 -11.63 4.64 8.19
C THR A 11 -12.71 3.60 7.95
N ILE A 12 -13.42 3.21 9.02
CA ILE A 12 -14.65 2.43 8.90
C ILE A 12 -15.79 3.41 8.72
N ALA A 13 -16.27 3.51 7.49
CA ALA A 13 -17.58 4.07 7.22
C ALA A 13 -18.19 3.38 6.01
N LYS A 14 -18.76 2.18 6.22
CA LYS A 14 -19.72 1.65 5.26
C LYS A 14 -21.05 2.33 5.55
N PHE A 15 -21.24 3.54 5.04
CA PHE A 15 -22.54 4.19 5.01
C PHE A 15 -22.85 4.49 3.55
N ARG A 16 -23.75 3.69 2.95
CA ARG A 16 -24.16 3.72 1.54
C ARG A 16 -22.99 3.54 0.55
N ASP A 17 -22.63 2.29 0.26
CA ASP A 17 -21.89 1.79 -0.94
C ASP A 17 -20.76 2.62 -1.60
N ILE A 18 -20.23 3.64 -0.93
CA ILE A 18 -19.19 4.54 -1.43
C ILE A 18 -17.97 4.33 -0.55
N ASN A 19 -16.84 3.94 -1.15
CA ASN A 19 -15.56 3.72 -0.48
C ASN A 19 -14.86 5.05 -0.12
N PHE A 20 -15.62 6.01 0.44
CA PHE A 20 -15.11 7.32 0.83
C PHE A 20 -14.49 7.30 2.23
N LEU A 21 -13.33 7.91 2.35
CA LEU A 21 -12.58 7.96 3.60
C LEU A 21 -12.94 9.19 4.43
N ARG A 22 -13.87 8.99 5.36
CA ARG A 22 -14.20 10.03 6.34
C ARG A 22 -12.97 10.37 7.20
N TYR A 23 -12.80 11.66 7.48
CA TYR A 23 -11.71 12.19 8.33
C TYR A 23 -10.29 12.04 7.77
N LEU A 24 -10.13 11.83 6.45
CA LEU A 24 -8.83 11.79 5.78
C LEU A 24 -7.90 12.92 6.23
N ARG A 25 -8.39 14.16 6.17
CA ARG A 25 -7.62 15.36 6.52
C ARG A 25 -7.16 15.34 7.98
N ASP A 26 -7.99 14.87 8.91
CA ASP A 26 -7.61 14.79 10.33
C ASP A 26 -6.53 13.75 10.58
N HIS A 27 -6.61 12.60 9.89
CA HIS A 27 -5.59 11.56 9.98
C HIS A 27 -4.23 12.06 9.46
N PHE A 28 -4.19 12.65 8.27
CA PHE A 28 -2.95 13.21 7.72
C PHE A 28 -2.40 14.38 8.54
N ARG A 29 -3.27 15.21 9.13
CA ARG A 29 -2.83 16.29 10.02
C ARG A 29 -2.07 15.74 11.21
N ARG A 30 -2.64 14.73 11.89
CA ARG A 30 -2.00 14.05 13.02
C ARG A 30 -0.71 13.35 12.59
N ALA A 31 -0.69 12.74 11.41
CA ALA A 31 0.49 12.10 10.84
C ALA A 31 1.67 13.07 10.72
N PHE A 32 1.43 14.22 10.08
CA PHE A 32 2.44 15.24 9.86
C PHE A 32 2.90 15.86 11.17
N GLN A 33 2.00 16.10 12.12
CA GLN A 33 2.33 16.58 13.46
C GLN A 33 3.23 15.60 14.23
N GLU A 34 2.86 14.31 14.27
CA GLU A 34 3.65 13.28 14.95
C GLU A 34 5.02 13.08 14.30
N TYR A 35 5.08 13.13 12.97
CA TYR A 35 6.34 13.08 12.25
C TYR A 35 7.23 14.28 12.58
N HIS A 36 6.68 15.49 12.51
CA HIS A 36 7.42 16.71 12.86
C HIS A 36 7.90 16.67 14.32
N LYS A 37 7.08 16.19 15.25
CA LYS A 37 7.45 16.05 16.66
C LYS A 37 8.70 15.18 16.84
N LYS A 38 8.80 14.09 16.08
CA LYS A 38 9.92 13.13 16.13
C LYS A 38 11.14 13.63 15.35
N ASN A 39 10.96 14.12 14.13
CA ASN A 39 12.06 14.41 13.20
C ASN A 39 12.43 15.90 13.12
N LYS A 40 11.69 16.78 13.82
CA LYS A 40 11.85 18.25 13.81
C LYS A 40 11.73 18.90 12.43
N ARG A 41 11.10 18.19 11.49
CA ARG A 41 10.79 18.65 10.14
C ARG A 41 9.61 17.89 9.58
N LEU A 42 8.91 18.49 8.63
CA LEU A 42 7.88 17.81 7.85
C LEU A 42 8.52 16.88 6.80
N PRO A 43 7.82 15.81 6.38
CA PRO A 43 8.36 14.90 5.38
C PRO A 43 8.37 15.56 4.00
N ILE A 44 9.37 15.23 3.20
CA ILE A 44 9.48 15.76 1.83
C ILE A 44 8.64 14.95 0.83
N GLU A 45 8.41 13.68 1.14
CA GLU A 45 7.73 12.71 0.28
C GLU A 45 6.83 11.81 1.11
N VAL A 46 5.61 11.61 0.61
CA VAL A 46 4.53 10.86 1.26
C VAL A 46 4.06 9.79 0.29
N VAL A 47 4.31 8.53 0.64
CA VAL A 47 3.85 7.36 -0.11
C VAL A 47 2.68 6.73 0.65
N VAL A 48 1.54 6.60 -0.02
CA VAL A 48 0.31 6.08 0.55
C VAL A 48 -0.03 4.76 -0.13
N TYR A 49 -0.19 3.70 0.67
CA TYR A 49 -0.78 2.45 0.18
C TYR A 49 -2.28 2.46 0.48
N ARG A 50 -3.11 2.20 -0.53
CA ARG A 50 -4.58 2.22 -0.44
C ARG A 50 -5.16 0.87 -0.85
N SER A 51 -6.00 0.23 -0.03
CA SER A 51 -6.67 -1.03 -0.39
C SER A 51 -8.19 -0.91 -0.43
N GLY A 52 -8.87 -1.80 -1.16
CA GLY A 52 -10.33 -1.80 -1.24
C GLY A 52 -10.89 -0.76 -2.21
N THR A 53 -10.13 -0.45 -3.26
CA THR A 53 -10.50 0.45 -4.35
C THR A 53 -10.47 -0.30 -5.67
N SER A 54 -11.52 -0.16 -6.46
CA SER A 54 -11.61 -0.65 -7.84
C SER A 54 -11.15 0.40 -8.84
N GLU A 55 -10.90 0.02 -10.09
CA GLU A 55 -10.44 0.97 -11.12
C GLU A 55 -11.43 2.13 -11.35
N GLY A 56 -12.74 1.86 -11.24
CA GLY A 56 -13.78 2.88 -11.37
C GLY A 56 -13.75 3.96 -10.28
N GLU A 57 -12.97 3.75 -9.22
CA GLU A 57 -12.85 4.66 -8.07
C GLU A 57 -11.50 5.40 -8.07
N PHE A 58 -10.66 5.24 -9.11
CA PHE A 58 -9.36 5.93 -9.17
C PHE A 58 -9.49 7.46 -9.20
N ALA A 59 -10.54 7.99 -9.83
CA ALA A 59 -10.84 9.43 -9.77
C ALA A 59 -11.06 9.92 -8.33
N GLU A 60 -11.63 9.09 -7.47
CA GLU A 60 -11.82 9.45 -6.06
C GLU A 60 -10.50 9.40 -5.29
N VAL A 61 -9.59 8.48 -5.62
CA VAL A 61 -8.23 8.46 -5.06
C VAL A 61 -7.45 9.72 -5.44
N GLU A 62 -7.66 10.26 -6.65
CA GLU A 62 -7.09 11.56 -7.04
C GLU A 62 -7.67 12.71 -6.21
N ASN A 63 -8.97 12.68 -5.92
CA ASN A 63 -9.61 13.64 -5.00
C ASN A 63 -9.03 13.53 -3.58
N GLU A 64 -8.82 12.32 -3.07
CA GLU A 64 -8.16 12.08 -1.78
C GLU A 64 -6.76 12.72 -1.75
N ALA A 65 -5.98 12.61 -2.84
CA ALA A 65 -4.68 13.27 -2.94
C ALA A 65 -4.80 14.81 -2.90
N ASN A 66 -5.76 15.39 -3.61
CA ASN A 66 -6.01 16.83 -3.59
C ASN A 66 -6.37 17.32 -2.18
N ASP A 67 -7.14 16.55 -1.44
CA ASP A 67 -7.49 16.82 -0.04
C ASP A 67 -6.26 16.80 0.87
N ILE A 68 -5.32 15.87 0.66
CA ILE A 68 -4.05 15.82 1.38
C ILE A 68 -3.19 17.04 1.03
N ARG A 69 -3.11 17.45 -0.24
CA ARG A 69 -2.38 18.65 -0.68
C ARG A 69 -2.95 19.91 -0.04
N ALA A 70 -4.27 20.09 -0.10
CA ALA A 70 -4.95 21.26 0.45
C ALA A 70 -4.77 21.37 1.98
N LEU A 71 -4.72 20.23 2.68
CA LEU A 71 -4.36 20.21 4.09
C LEU A 71 -2.89 20.60 4.31
N ALA A 72 -1.97 20.00 3.55
CA ALA A 72 -0.54 20.23 3.68
C ALA A 72 -0.20 21.72 3.50
N GLU A 73 -0.81 22.39 2.51
CA GLU A 73 -0.58 23.81 2.27
C GLU A 73 -0.98 24.71 3.45
N LYS A 74 -2.00 24.29 4.22
CA LYS A 74 -2.46 25.02 5.41
C LYS A 74 -1.56 24.82 6.64
N MET A 75 -0.66 23.84 6.62
CA MET A 75 0.22 23.51 7.75
C MET A 75 1.47 24.41 7.78
N THR A 76 1.28 25.72 7.65
CA THR A 76 2.35 26.72 7.58
C THR A 76 3.09 26.88 8.91
N GLU A 77 2.38 26.72 10.03
CA GLU A 77 2.91 26.83 11.39
C GLU A 77 4.10 25.89 11.63
N LEU A 78 4.04 24.67 11.07
CA LEU A 78 5.08 23.65 11.19
C LEU A 78 6.16 23.75 10.10
N ASN A 79 6.08 24.75 9.23
CA ASN A 79 6.96 24.94 8.08
C ASN A 79 7.49 26.38 7.98
N GLY A 80 7.77 27.02 9.12
CA GLY A 80 8.36 28.36 9.17
C GLY A 80 7.49 29.44 8.51
N GLY A 81 6.16 29.29 8.59
CA GLY A 81 5.18 30.21 7.98
C GLY A 81 4.99 30.04 6.47
N ARG A 82 5.66 29.08 5.83
CA ARG A 82 5.56 28.85 4.38
C ARG A 82 4.59 27.72 4.04
N PRO A 83 3.88 27.78 2.89
CA PRO A 83 3.07 26.66 2.43
C PRO A 83 3.89 25.38 2.31
N TYR A 84 3.39 24.30 2.88
CA TYR A 84 4.04 22.99 2.84
C TYR A 84 3.47 22.14 1.71
N ARG A 85 4.36 21.67 0.82
CA ARG A 85 4.01 20.96 -0.42
C ARG A 85 4.84 19.67 -0.53
N PRO A 86 4.44 18.58 0.14
CA PRO A 86 5.12 17.31 -0.01
C PRO A 86 4.87 16.72 -1.39
N LYS A 87 5.82 15.93 -1.89
CA LYS A 87 5.57 15.04 -3.01
C LYS A 87 4.65 13.91 -2.56
N ILE A 88 3.54 13.67 -3.26
CA ILE A 88 2.58 12.61 -2.95
C ILE A 88 2.65 11.51 -4.01
N THR A 89 2.66 10.27 -3.55
CA THR A 89 2.49 9.08 -4.39
C THR A 89 1.47 8.15 -3.74
N ILE A 90 0.41 7.79 -4.46
CA ILE A 90 -0.61 6.85 -3.98
C ILE A 90 -0.57 5.59 -4.83
N ILE A 91 -0.29 4.48 -4.15
CA ILE A 91 -0.23 3.13 -4.72
C ILE A 91 -1.45 2.36 -4.23
N VAL A 92 -2.35 2.03 -5.16
CA VAL A 92 -3.54 1.22 -4.87
C VAL A 92 -3.15 -0.25 -4.93
N ALA A 93 -3.39 -0.98 -3.85
CA ALA A 93 -3.14 -2.41 -3.72
C ALA A 93 -4.46 -3.19 -3.82
N GLN A 94 -4.54 -4.07 -4.81
CA GLN A 94 -5.70 -4.91 -5.08
C GLN A 94 -5.33 -6.38 -4.84
N THR A 95 -5.71 -6.84 -3.66
CA THR A 95 -5.39 -8.19 -3.14
C THR A 95 -6.35 -9.26 -3.64
N ASN A 96 -7.57 -8.89 -4.03
CA ASN A 96 -8.57 -9.82 -4.52
C ASN A 96 -8.52 -9.93 -6.06
N SER A 97 -7.36 -10.31 -6.58
CA SER A 97 -7.14 -10.47 -8.03
C SER A 97 -7.21 -11.94 -8.46
N ASN A 98 -7.52 -12.16 -9.74
CA ASN A 98 -7.52 -13.48 -10.36
C ASN A 98 -6.16 -13.88 -10.94
N TYR A 99 -5.14 -13.02 -10.84
CA TYR A 99 -3.79 -13.34 -11.31
C TYR A 99 -3.23 -14.54 -10.55
N ARG A 100 -2.57 -15.45 -11.27
CA ARG A 100 -1.79 -16.55 -10.70
C ARG A 100 -0.50 -16.63 -11.50
N ILE A 101 0.64 -16.46 -10.82
CA ILE A 101 1.96 -16.55 -11.44
C ILE A 101 2.55 -17.89 -11.00
N MET A 102 2.93 -18.71 -11.98
CA MET A 102 3.46 -20.05 -11.76
C MET A 102 4.89 -20.14 -12.32
N PRO A 103 5.75 -20.98 -11.74
CA PRO A 103 7.03 -21.32 -12.35
C PRO A 103 6.84 -21.88 -13.75
N ALA A 104 7.69 -21.48 -14.71
CA ALA A 104 7.63 -21.97 -16.09
C ALA A 104 7.96 -23.47 -16.20
N SER A 105 8.68 -24.00 -15.22
CA SER A 105 8.95 -25.43 -15.08
C SER A 105 8.80 -25.83 -13.63
N MET A 106 8.32 -27.05 -13.42
CA MET A 106 8.19 -27.62 -12.09
C MET A 106 9.58 -27.92 -11.52
N PRO A 107 9.82 -27.73 -10.22
CA PRO A 107 11.09 -28.10 -9.62
C PRO A 107 11.34 -29.60 -9.85
N PRO A 108 12.60 -30.00 -10.09
CA PRO A 108 12.94 -31.41 -10.16
C PRO A 108 12.59 -32.08 -8.82
N ALA A 109 12.09 -33.32 -8.89
CA ALA A 109 11.78 -34.10 -7.69
C ALA A 109 13.09 -34.32 -6.90
N ASN A 110 13.23 -33.66 -5.76
CA ASN A 110 14.45 -33.69 -4.95
C ASN A 110 14.42 -34.81 -3.88
N GLY A 111 13.67 -35.89 -4.11
CA GLY A 111 13.54 -37.03 -3.19
C GLY A 111 12.84 -36.73 -1.85
N GLY A 112 12.53 -35.46 -1.57
CA GLY A 112 11.80 -35.01 -0.39
C GLY A 112 10.32 -34.72 -0.67
N ARG A 113 9.54 -34.51 0.41
CA ARG A 113 8.16 -34.05 0.29
C ARG A 113 8.14 -32.60 -0.17
N MET A 114 7.64 -32.37 -1.39
CA MET A 114 7.43 -31.03 -1.92
C MET A 114 6.45 -30.23 -1.06
N ARG A 115 6.75 -28.95 -0.86
CA ARG A 115 5.94 -27.97 -0.13
C ARG A 115 5.20 -27.06 -1.10
N ALA A 116 4.17 -26.38 -0.62
CA ALA A 116 3.45 -25.39 -1.44
C ALA A 116 4.38 -24.33 -2.03
N SER A 117 5.41 -23.89 -1.29
CA SER A 117 6.42 -22.95 -1.77
C SER A 117 7.16 -23.42 -3.02
N ASP A 118 7.33 -24.73 -3.19
CA ASP A 118 8.07 -25.30 -4.31
C ASP A 118 7.24 -25.27 -5.60
N TYR A 119 5.91 -25.25 -5.46
CA TYR A 119 4.95 -25.16 -6.57
C TYR A 119 4.60 -23.72 -6.97
N ASN A 120 5.11 -22.73 -6.25
CA ASN A 120 4.83 -21.32 -6.49
C ASN A 120 6.11 -20.57 -6.88
N VAL A 121 5.94 -19.40 -7.49
CA VAL A 121 7.06 -18.50 -7.74
C VAL A 121 7.68 -18.02 -6.41
N PRO A 122 9.00 -17.73 -6.39
CA PRO A 122 9.66 -17.24 -5.18
C PRO A 122 9.07 -15.92 -4.72
N SER A 123 9.16 -15.68 -3.40
CA SER A 123 8.79 -14.39 -2.80
C SER A 123 9.58 -13.25 -3.46
N GLY A 124 8.88 -12.16 -3.77
CA GLY A 124 9.43 -11.02 -4.48
C GLY A 124 9.33 -11.09 -6.01
N THR A 125 8.80 -12.19 -6.56
CA THR A 125 8.52 -12.26 -8.00
C THR A 125 7.55 -11.14 -8.39
N CYS A 126 7.99 -10.29 -9.32
CA CYS A 126 7.26 -9.14 -9.81
C CYS A 126 7.10 -9.22 -11.33
N ALA A 127 5.93 -8.87 -11.83
CA ALA A 127 5.63 -8.73 -13.24
C ALA A 127 5.12 -7.31 -13.50
N ASP A 128 5.90 -6.53 -14.24
CA ASP A 128 5.66 -5.13 -14.57
C ASP A 128 5.36 -4.91 -16.06
N THR A 129 5.55 -5.95 -16.87
CA THR A 129 5.40 -5.94 -18.33
C THR A 129 4.51 -7.09 -18.83
N GLY A 130 3.88 -6.88 -19.99
CA GLY A 130 3.09 -7.88 -20.71
C GLY A 130 1.68 -8.13 -20.14
N ILE A 131 1.57 -8.41 -18.83
CA ILE A 131 0.30 -8.73 -18.15
C ILE A 131 -0.27 -7.55 -17.34
N THR A 132 0.42 -6.42 -17.32
CA THR A 132 0.04 -5.19 -16.61
C THR A 132 -0.78 -4.26 -17.49
N HIS A 133 -1.46 -3.29 -16.87
CA HIS A 133 -2.28 -2.31 -17.59
C HIS A 133 -1.45 -1.49 -18.62
N PRO A 134 -1.88 -1.36 -19.89
CA PRO A 134 -1.06 -0.78 -20.96
C PRO A 134 -0.81 0.73 -20.84
N ARG A 135 -1.57 1.44 -20.00
CA ARG A 135 -1.47 2.90 -19.81
C ARG A 135 -1.12 3.34 -18.40
N LEU A 136 -1.37 2.49 -17.40
CA LEU A 136 -1.21 2.87 -16.00
C LEU A 136 0.11 2.27 -15.52
N ARG A 137 0.77 2.96 -14.60
CA ARG A 137 2.00 2.46 -13.99
C ARG A 137 1.63 1.40 -12.98
N GLU A 138 1.75 0.14 -13.37
CA GLU A 138 1.26 -1.00 -12.61
C GLU A 138 2.31 -2.11 -12.56
N PHE A 139 2.33 -2.82 -11.43
CA PHE A 139 3.11 -4.04 -11.27
C PHE A 139 2.31 -5.07 -10.46
N ILE A 140 2.52 -6.35 -10.73
CA ILE A 140 1.88 -7.47 -10.06
C ILE A 140 2.96 -8.23 -9.31
N MET A 141 2.84 -8.31 -7.98
CA MET A 141 3.89 -8.88 -7.15
C MET A 141 3.37 -9.99 -6.25
N THR A 142 4.14 -11.07 -6.17
CA THR A 142 3.97 -12.14 -5.17
C THR A 142 4.97 -11.92 -4.05
N SER A 143 4.59 -11.13 -3.03
CA SER A 143 5.49 -10.83 -1.91
C SER A 143 5.54 -11.96 -0.88
N GLN A 144 4.44 -12.65 -0.63
CA GLN A 144 4.40 -13.74 0.35
C GLN A 144 5.09 -15.01 -0.14
N GLN A 145 5.57 -15.81 0.80
CA GLN A 145 5.89 -17.21 0.55
C GLN A 145 4.61 -18.06 0.66
N ALA A 146 4.37 -18.94 -0.32
CA ALA A 146 3.22 -19.83 -0.29
C ALA A 146 3.40 -20.94 0.76
N ASN A 147 2.68 -20.86 1.87
CA ASN A 147 2.66 -21.94 2.86
C ASN A 147 1.62 -23.02 2.51
N ILE A 148 0.50 -22.62 1.91
CA ILE A 148 -0.62 -23.52 1.55
C ILE A 148 -1.18 -23.07 0.20
N GLY A 149 -1.40 -24.04 -0.70
CA GLY A 149 -2.03 -23.83 -2.00
C GLY A 149 -1.25 -22.92 -2.94
N THR A 150 -1.97 -22.19 -3.79
CA THR A 150 -1.40 -21.27 -4.77
C THR A 150 -1.41 -19.84 -4.23
N SER A 151 -0.27 -19.16 -4.34
CA SER A 151 -0.13 -17.73 -4.05
C SER A 151 -1.10 -16.90 -4.88
N ARG A 152 -1.65 -15.86 -4.24
CA ARG A 152 -2.41 -14.81 -4.90
C ARG A 152 -1.52 -13.56 -4.95
N PRO A 153 -0.94 -13.22 -6.11
CA PRO A 153 -0.20 -11.99 -6.30
C PRO A 153 -1.12 -10.78 -6.08
N THR A 154 -0.55 -9.74 -5.49
CA THR A 154 -1.24 -8.45 -5.32
C THR A 154 -0.91 -7.57 -6.51
N ARG A 155 -1.94 -6.95 -7.10
CA ARG A 155 -1.77 -5.94 -8.15
C ARG A 155 -1.63 -4.57 -7.52
N TYR A 156 -0.61 -3.83 -7.94
CA TYR A 156 -0.31 -2.49 -7.44
C TYR A 156 -0.35 -1.50 -8.60
N THR A 157 -1.25 -0.52 -8.50
CA THR A 157 -1.39 0.53 -9.51
C THR A 157 -1.00 1.87 -8.88
N ILE A 158 -0.04 2.57 -9.46
CA ILE A 158 0.31 3.94 -9.07
C ILE A 158 -0.72 4.86 -9.70
N VAL A 159 -1.66 5.36 -8.88
CA VAL A 159 -2.79 6.19 -9.35
C VAL A 159 -2.43 7.66 -9.30
N VAL A 160 -1.75 8.10 -8.23
CA VAL A 160 -1.31 9.49 -8.08
C VAL A 160 0.20 9.51 -7.93
N GLU A 161 0.86 10.40 -8.65
CA GLU A 161 2.30 10.58 -8.52
C GLU A 161 2.75 11.99 -8.94
N ASP A 162 3.26 12.73 -7.96
CA ASP A 162 3.83 14.05 -8.21
C ASP A 162 5.23 13.94 -8.85
N LYS A 163 5.62 14.97 -9.61
CA LYS A 163 6.94 15.04 -10.25
C LYS A 163 8.02 15.47 -9.24
N PRO A 164 9.27 14.98 -9.35
CA PRO A 164 9.71 13.94 -10.28
C PRO A 164 9.18 12.57 -9.87
N GLN A 165 8.72 11.81 -10.86
CA GLN A 165 8.14 10.49 -10.64
C GLN A 165 9.17 9.53 -10.03
N MET A 166 8.72 8.65 -9.14
CA MET A 166 9.49 7.51 -8.64
C MET A 166 9.66 6.50 -9.77
N SER A 167 10.79 5.80 -9.86
CA SER A 167 10.92 4.71 -10.84
C SER A 167 10.00 3.54 -10.47
N LEU A 168 9.57 2.75 -11.46
CA LEU A 168 8.68 1.61 -11.16
C LEU A 168 9.40 0.58 -10.29
N THR A 169 10.67 0.33 -10.60
CA THR A 169 11.58 -0.51 -9.81
C THR A 169 11.73 -0.05 -8.35
N ASP A 170 11.82 1.27 -8.09
CA ASP A 170 11.84 1.76 -6.70
C ASP A 170 10.53 1.47 -5.97
N ALA A 171 9.39 1.65 -6.65
CA ALA A 171 8.09 1.34 -6.07
C ALA A 171 7.97 -0.16 -5.75
N GLU A 172 8.41 -1.04 -6.64
CA GLU A 172 8.47 -2.49 -6.45
C GLU A 172 9.35 -2.86 -5.25
N HIS A 173 10.58 -2.36 -5.21
CA HIS A 173 11.53 -2.63 -4.12
C HIS A 173 11.00 -2.13 -2.77
N ILE A 174 10.45 -0.92 -2.70
CA ILE A 174 9.86 -0.40 -1.46
C ILE A 174 8.65 -1.25 -1.05
N THR A 175 7.78 -1.61 -1.99
CA THR A 175 6.60 -2.44 -1.71
C THR A 175 7.03 -3.81 -1.15
N HIS A 176 8.01 -4.45 -1.79
CA HIS A 176 8.54 -5.72 -1.33
C HIS A 176 9.22 -5.60 0.03
N PHE A 177 10.09 -4.61 0.21
CA PHE A 177 10.77 -4.37 1.48
C PHE A 177 9.78 -4.19 2.64
N LEU A 178 8.72 -3.41 2.43
CA LEU A 178 7.69 -3.21 3.44
C LEU A 178 6.90 -4.47 3.78
N SER A 179 6.83 -5.46 2.89
CA SER A 179 6.15 -6.72 3.16
C SER A 179 6.88 -7.57 4.21
N HIS A 180 8.18 -7.34 4.41
CA HIS A 180 8.98 -7.96 5.48
C HIS A 180 8.83 -7.24 6.83
N GLY A 181 8.19 -6.07 6.89
CA GLY A 181 8.03 -5.28 8.11
C GLY A 181 6.94 -5.76 9.06
N HIS A 182 6.35 -6.93 8.84
CA HIS A 182 5.26 -7.41 9.67
C HIS A 182 5.76 -7.91 11.03
N GLN A 183 5.33 -7.28 12.12
CA GLN A 183 5.86 -7.53 13.46
C GLN A 183 5.53 -8.91 14.04
N GLN A 184 4.55 -9.64 13.48
CA GLN A 184 4.09 -10.92 14.04
C GLN A 184 4.60 -12.14 13.27
N SER A 185 5.17 -11.94 12.08
CA SER A 185 5.64 -13.02 11.20
C SER A 185 7.07 -12.74 10.77
N THR A 186 7.90 -13.78 10.77
CA THR A 186 9.25 -13.73 10.18
C THR A 186 9.25 -13.94 8.67
N LEU A 187 8.09 -14.27 8.09
CA LEU A 187 7.88 -14.40 6.65
C LEU A 187 7.18 -13.17 6.08
N PRO A 188 7.50 -12.76 4.84
CA PRO A 188 6.87 -11.62 4.20
C PRO A 188 5.37 -11.82 4.02
N THR A 189 4.60 -10.76 4.28
CA THR A 189 3.15 -10.75 4.07
C THR A 189 2.80 -10.50 2.60
N HIS A 190 1.55 -10.77 2.22
CA HIS A 190 1.07 -10.59 0.84
C HIS A 190 0.83 -9.12 0.43
N VAL A 191 0.97 -8.21 1.39
CA VAL A 191 0.90 -6.76 1.24
C VAL A 191 1.94 -6.11 2.14
N PRO A 192 2.32 -4.83 1.88
CA PRO A 192 3.13 -4.04 2.81
C PRO A 192 2.61 -4.07 4.25
N ALA A 193 3.50 -4.12 5.23
CA ALA A 193 3.14 -4.21 6.65
C ALA A 193 2.26 -3.04 7.14
N VAL A 194 2.48 -1.84 6.60
CA VAL A 194 1.64 -0.66 6.84
C VAL A 194 0.18 -0.88 6.41
N LEU A 195 -0.01 -1.53 5.27
CA LEU A 195 -1.32 -1.83 4.71
C LEU A 195 -2.01 -2.92 5.51
N TYR A 196 -1.26 -3.97 5.84
CA TYR A 196 -1.71 -5.04 6.72
C TYR A 196 -2.16 -4.52 8.09
N ALA A 197 -1.40 -3.59 8.68
CA ALA A 197 -1.74 -2.97 9.95
C ALA A 197 -3.06 -2.18 9.88
N ALA A 198 -3.26 -1.39 8.81
CA ALA A 198 -4.50 -0.66 8.61
C ALA A 198 -5.71 -1.59 8.43
N GLU A 199 -5.56 -2.69 7.68
CA GLU A 199 -6.61 -3.70 7.54
C GLU A 199 -6.98 -4.35 8.87
N ASN A 200 -6.00 -4.62 9.74
CA ASN A 200 -6.27 -5.15 11.08
C ASN A 200 -6.96 -4.12 11.98
N LEU A 201 -6.58 -2.84 11.89
CA LEU A 201 -7.30 -1.76 12.58
C LEU A 201 -8.76 -1.65 12.09
N ALA A 202 -9.00 -1.83 10.78
CA ALA A 202 -10.33 -1.90 10.18
C ALA A 202 -11.17 -3.05 10.78
N LYS A 203 -10.58 -4.25 10.85
CA LYS A 203 -11.24 -5.42 11.41
C LYS A 203 -11.58 -5.20 12.88
N ARG A 204 -10.65 -4.63 13.66
CA ARG A 204 -10.87 -4.30 15.07
C ARG A 204 -11.96 -3.26 15.28
N GLY A 205 -11.96 -2.16 14.53
CA GLY A 205 -13.00 -1.16 14.65
C GLY A 205 -14.39 -1.71 14.25
N ARG A 206 -14.45 -2.63 13.29
CA ARG A 206 -15.69 -3.31 12.91
C ARG A 206 -16.20 -4.20 14.05
N ALA A 207 -15.30 -4.94 14.69
CA ALA A 207 -15.65 -5.76 15.85
C ALA A 207 -16.17 -4.88 17.01
N ALA A 208 -15.48 -3.78 17.33
CA ALA A 208 -15.90 -2.85 18.37
C ALA A 208 -17.24 -2.16 18.07
N TRP A 209 -17.55 -1.90 16.79
CA TRP A 209 -18.87 -1.40 16.37
C TRP A 209 -19.96 -2.44 16.63
N LYS A 210 -19.72 -3.71 16.25
CA LYS A 210 -20.69 -4.80 16.42
C LYS A 210 -21.02 -5.10 17.89
N THR A 211 -20.07 -4.89 18.81
CA THR A 211 -20.27 -5.15 20.25
C THR A 211 -21.04 -4.04 20.98
N LYS A 212 -21.26 -2.88 20.35
CA LYS A 212 -22.02 -1.76 20.92
C LYS A 212 -23.51 -1.75 20.53
N LEU A 213 -23.91 -2.69 19.67
CA LEU A 213 -25.30 -3.04 19.37
C LEU A 213 -25.65 -4.29 20.16
#